data_AF-A0A372FST7-F1
#
_entry.id   AF-A0A372FST7-F1
#
_cell.length_a   1.000
_cell.length_b   1.000
_cell.length_c   1.000
_cell.angle_alpha   90.00
_cell.angle_beta   90.00
_cell.angle_gamma   90.00
#
_symmetry.space_group_name_H-M   'P 1'
#
loop_
_entity.id
_entity.type
_entity.pdbx_description
1 polymer ?
#
loop_
_entity_poly.entity_id
_entity_poly.type
_entity_poly.pdbx_seq_one_letter_code
_entity_poly.pdbx_strand_id
1 'polypeptide(L)'
;MARAAAVTSNTPSPQQPPTVADNRSGAVLSRLQLMVTRKLDGLLQGDYAGLLPGPGSEAGESREYRPGDDVRRMDWPVTARTTTAHVRRTVADRELETWLAVDLSASLDFGSGRWLKRDVVVAGAAAITHLTVRGGNRIGAVVGSGGDRPASRWGRRAAPVPAGPGHLVRLPARSGRKEAQGMLRAIAGTPTQPGRGDLGALVDMLNRPPRRRGVAVVVSDFLAPPAQWARPLRKLRVRHDVLAIEVVDPRELELPDVGVLPVVDPETGELHEVQTADPSLRRRYAAAAAAQRAEISAALRAAGAAHLRLRTDRDWLLDMVRFVAAQRHARTRGTTR
;
A
#
# COMPACT_ATOMS: atom_id res chain seq x y z
N MET A 1 -3.83 -45.58 -46.74
CA MET A 1 -4.64 -44.85 -45.74
C MET A 1 -4.38 -45.43 -44.35
N ALA A 2 -3.32 -44.99 -43.67
CA ALA A 2 -2.96 -45.46 -42.32
C ALA A 2 -2.93 -44.26 -41.37
N ARG A 3 -3.79 -44.27 -40.35
CA ARG A 3 -3.85 -43.31 -39.24
C ARG A 3 -2.72 -43.62 -38.26
N ALA A 4 -1.78 -42.69 -38.08
CA ALA A 4 -0.81 -42.71 -37.00
C ALA A 4 -1.39 -41.95 -35.79
N ALA A 5 -1.58 -42.67 -34.68
CA ALA A 5 -1.93 -42.09 -33.38
C ALA A 5 -0.66 -41.57 -32.70
N ALA A 6 -0.53 -40.25 -32.55
CA ALA A 6 0.53 -39.63 -31.78
C ALA A 6 0.16 -39.64 -30.29
N VAL A 7 0.83 -40.50 -29.53
CA VAL A 7 0.82 -40.50 -28.06
C VAL A 7 1.60 -39.27 -27.59
N THR A 8 0.92 -38.32 -26.97
CA THR A 8 1.50 -37.13 -26.33
C THR A 8 1.96 -37.51 -24.93
N SER A 9 3.26 -37.75 -24.75
CA SER A 9 3.86 -37.87 -23.42
C SER A 9 3.98 -36.49 -22.78
N ASN A 10 3.04 -36.18 -21.88
CA ASN A 10 3.08 -35.01 -21.02
C ASN A 10 4.06 -35.26 -19.86
N THR A 11 5.31 -34.87 -20.02
CA THR A 11 6.30 -34.86 -18.94
C THR A 11 6.22 -33.52 -18.20
N PRO A 12 5.84 -33.48 -16.91
CA PRO A 12 5.86 -32.22 -16.16
C PRO A 12 7.33 -31.78 -15.95
N SER A 13 7.63 -30.55 -16.35
CA SER A 13 8.94 -29.93 -16.13
C SER A 13 9.29 -29.92 -14.62
N PRO A 14 10.55 -30.18 -14.25
CA PRO A 14 10.95 -30.20 -12.84
C PRO A 14 10.86 -28.79 -12.26
N GLN A 15 9.98 -28.61 -11.27
CA GLN A 15 9.92 -27.40 -10.46
C GLN A 15 11.26 -27.21 -9.76
N GLN A 16 11.99 -26.14 -10.09
CA GLN A 16 13.19 -25.75 -9.37
C GLN A 16 12.87 -25.56 -7.88
N PRO A 17 13.71 -26.07 -6.95
CA PRO A 17 13.51 -25.85 -5.53
C PRO A 17 13.54 -24.35 -5.21
N PRO A 18 12.72 -23.86 -4.26
CA PRO A 18 12.71 -22.46 -3.87
C PRO A 18 14.11 -22.04 -3.42
N THR A 19 14.56 -20.88 -3.90
CA THR A 19 15.91 -20.38 -3.62
C THR A 19 16.05 -19.94 -2.15
N VAL A 20 17.27 -19.86 -1.62
CA VAL A 20 17.53 -19.40 -0.24
C VAL A 20 16.98 -17.98 0.02
N ALA A 21 16.84 -17.16 -1.03
CA ALA A 21 16.19 -15.85 -0.97
C ALA A 21 14.67 -15.96 -0.76
N ASP A 22 13.99 -16.91 -1.43
CA ASP A 22 12.55 -17.17 -1.24
C ASP A 22 12.24 -17.61 0.20
N ASN A 23 13.11 -18.43 0.79
CA ASN A 23 12.94 -18.89 2.18
C ASN A 23 13.10 -17.76 3.19
N ARG A 24 14.02 -16.80 2.96
CA ARG A 24 14.18 -15.62 3.81
C ARG A 24 12.97 -14.69 3.72
N SER A 25 12.52 -14.36 2.50
CA SER A 25 11.35 -13.51 2.29
C SER A 25 10.08 -14.11 2.89
N GLY A 26 9.90 -15.44 2.79
CA GLY A 26 8.79 -16.16 3.40
C GLY A 26 8.80 -16.14 4.93
N ALA A 27 9.98 -16.32 5.55
CA ALA A 27 10.13 -16.27 7.00
C ALA A 27 9.88 -14.85 7.55
N VAL A 28 10.42 -13.82 6.87
CA VAL A 28 10.20 -12.41 7.22
C VAL A 28 8.71 -12.07 7.11
N LEU A 29 8.05 -12.42 5.99
CA LEU A 29 6.62 -12.21 5.83
C LEU A 29 5.81 -12.89 6.94
N SER A 30 6.11 -14.14 7.26
CA SER A 30 5.41 -14.90 8.32
C SER A 30 5.55 -14.22 9.68
N ARG A 31 6.76 -13.72 10.01
CA ARG A 31 7.02 -12.96 11.23
C ARG A 31 6.25 -11.63 11.25
N LEU A 32 6.25 -10.89 10.14
CA LEU A 32 5.51 -9.62 10.01
C LEU A 32 4.01 -9.87 10.18
N GLN A 33 3.46 -10.88 9.51
CA GLN A 33 2.05 -11.28 9.65
C GLN A 33 1.70 -11.65 11.09
N LEU A 34 2.52 -12.45 11.76
CA LEU A 34 2.27 -12.82 13.17
C LEU A 34 2.23 -11.57 14.07
N MET A 35 3.14 -10.61 13.87
CA MET A 35 3.14 -9.36 14.62
C MET A 35 1.87 -8.54 14.36
N VAL A 36 1.50 -8.40 13.08
CA VAL A 36 0.28 -7.73 12.64
C VAL A 36 -0.95 -8.38 13.27
N THR A 37 -1.14 -9.70 13.12
CA THR A 37 -2.26 -10.44 13.68
C THR A 37 -2.33 -10.26 15.20
N ARG A 38 -1.22 -10.50 15.93
CA ARG A 38 -1.23 -10.43 17.40
C ARG A 38 -1.61 -9.06 17.96
N LYS A 39 -1.05 -7.97 17.41
CA LYS A 39 -1.35 -6.64 17.94
C LYS A 39 -2.67 -6.10 17.44
N LEU A 40 -3.04 -6.42 16.20
CA LEU A 40 -4.29 -5.94 15.65
C LEU A 40 -5.45 -6.69 16.30
N ASP A 41 -5.44 -8.03 16.40
CA ASP A 41 -6.53 -8.88 16.93
C ASP A 41 -7.08 -8.42 18.29
N GLY A 42 -6.20 -8.07 19.24
CA GLY A 42 -6.61 -7.56 20.56
C GLY A 42 -7.29 -6.19 20.54
N LEU A 43 -7.14 -5.44 19.45
CA LEU A 43 -7.84 -4.17 19.20
C LEU A 43 -9.10 -4.38 18.33
N LEU A 44 -9.38 -5.61 17.84
CA LEU A 44 -10.44 -5.93 16.85
C LEU A 44 -11.81 -6.35 17.37
N GLN A 45 -12.14 -6.13 18.65
CA GLN A 45 -13.41 -6.57 19.23
C GLN A 45 -14.66 -5.71 18.90
N GLY A 46 -14.68 -4.95 17.78
CA GLY A 46 -15.89 -4.23 17.35
C GLY A 46 -15.95 -4.04 15.83
N ASP A 47 -17.16 -4.13 15.25
CA ASP A 47 -17.37 -4.18 13.80
C ASP A 47 -16.63 -3.08 13.00
N TYR A 48 -15.92 -3.53 11.98
CA TYR A 48 -14.78 -2.87 11.33
C TYR A 48 -15.14 -1.86 10.23
N ALA A 49 -16.43 -1.61 10.01
CA ALA A 49 -16.92 -1.03 8.77
C ALA A 49 -16.54 0.45 8.54
N GLY A 50 -15.91 1.13 9.51
CA GLY A 50 -15.51 2.55 9.43
C GLY A 50 -14.00 2.86 9.36
N LEU A 51 -13.12 1.86 9.34
CA LEU A 51 -11.69 2.04 9.70
C LEU A 51 -10.76 2.41 8.54
N LEU A 52 -11.13 2.06 7.31
CA LEU A 52 -10.47 2.54 6.10
C LEU A 52 -11.43 3.52 5.41
N PRO A 53 -10.92 4.60 4.79
CA PRO A 53 -11.79 5.45 3.99
C PRO A 53 -12.39 4.52 2.91
N GLY A 54 -13.71 4.49 2.83
CA GLY A 54 -14.47 3.50 2.07
C GLY A 54 -15.95 3.65 2.39
N PRO A 55 -16.86 3.43 1.42
CA PRO A 55 -18.28 3.38 1.69
C PRO A 55 -18.65 1.99 2.21
N GLY A 56 -18.79 1.86 3.53
CA GLY A 56 -19.26 0.65 4.18
C GLY A 56 -20.06 1.00 5.43
N SER A 57 -21.32 0.56 5.46
CA SER A 57 -22.29 0.65 6.58
C SER A 57 -22.86 2.03 6.95
N GLU A 58 -23.16 2.89 5.98
CA GLU A 58 -24.23 3.86 6.25
C GLU A 58 -25.54 3.08 6.39
N ALA A 59 -26.28 3.33 7.48
CA ALA A 59 -27.66 2.92 7.57
C ALA A 59 -28.36 3.49 6.33
N GLY A 60 -28.80 2.63 5.42
CA GLY A 60 -29.49 3.09 4.23
C GLY A 60 -30.70 3.91 4.65
N GLU A 61 -31.01 4.93 3.86
CA GLU A 61 -32.15 5.81 4.08
C GLU A 61 -33.40 4.99 4.42
N SER A 62 -34.06 5.39 5.51
CA SER A 62 -35.32 4.79 5.94
C SER A 62 -36.36 5.09 4.86
N ARG A 63 -37.02 4.05 4.36
CA ARG A 63 -38.13 4.22 3.41
C ARG A 63 -39.42 3.76 4.04
N GLU A 64 -40.54 4.22 3.50
CA GLU A 64 -41.86 3.74 3.89
C GLU A 64 -41.97 2.21 3.66
N TYR A 65 -42.57 1.53 4.63
CA TYR A 65 -42.86 0.11 4.62
C TYR A 65 -43.78 -0.23 3.45
N ARG A 66 -43.48 -1.32 2.73
CA ARG A 66 -44.38 -1.91 1.74
C ARG A 66 -44.73 -3.34 2.16
N PRO A 67 -45.97 -3.79 1.92
CA PRO A 67 -46.34 -5.19 2.16
C PRO A 67 -45.34 -6.15 1.49
N GLY A 68 -44.77 -7.06 2.28
CA GLY A 68 -43.69 -7.97 1.88
C GLY A 68 -42.31 -7.64 2.45
N ASP A 69 -42.15 -6.47 3.09
CA ASP A 69 -40.92 -6.12 3.79
C ASP A 69 -40.78 -6.86 5.14
N ASP A 70 -39.53 -7.21 5.48
CA ASP A 70 -39.19 -7.86 6.74
C ASP A 70 -39.39 -6.91 7.93
N VAL A 71 -40.41 -7.20 8.74
CA VAL A 71 -40.81 -6.40 9.92
C VAL A 71 -39.69 -6.29 10.96
N ARG A 72 -38.74 -7.24 10.98
CA ARG A 72 -37.57 -7.17 11.89
C ARG A 72 -36.64 -5.99 11.58
N ARG A 73 -36.77 -5.38 10.41
CA ARG A 73 -35.96 -4.26 9.94
C ARG A 73 -36.65 -2.91 10.11
N MET A 74 -37.71 -2.85 10.91
CA MET A 74 -38.47 -1.63 11.15
C MET A 74 -37.61 -0.56 11.83
N ASP A 75 -37.62 0.66 11.27
CA ASP A 75 -36.95 1.82 11.87
C ASP A 75 -37.91 2.49 12.85
N TRP A 76 -37.92 1.98 14.09
CA TRP A 76 -38.81 2.48 15.14
C TRP A 76 -38.64 3.97 15.44
N PRO A 77 -37.42 4.56 15.49
CA PRO A 77 -37.25 6.00 15.68
C PRO A 77 -37.90 6.87 14.61
N VAL A 78 -37.74 6.53 13.32
CA VAL A 78 -38.36 7.31 12.22
C VAL A 78 -39.86 7.07 12.20
N THR A 79 -40.29 5.83 12.43
CA THR A 79 -41.72 5.46 12.50
C THR A 79 -42.43 6.21 13.63
N ALA A 80 -41.80 6.35 14.80
CA ALA A 80 -42.37 7.08 15.93
C ALA A 80 -42.53 8.58 15.67
N ARG A 81 -41.62 9.21 14.90
CA ARG A 81 -41.69 10.65 14.57
C ARG A 81 -42.66 10.96 13.43
N THR A 82 -42.71 10.10 12.43
CA THR A 82 -43.52 10.31 11.22
C THR A 82 -44.91 9.68 11.32
N THR A 83 -45.16 8.88 12.36
CA THR A 83 -46.37 8.04 12.52
C THR A 83 -46.67 7.10 11.36
N THR A 84 -45.72 6.95 10.44
CA THR A 84 -45.80 6.13 9.23
C THR A 84 -44.77 5.03 9.34
N ALA A 85 -45.14 3.78 9.02
CA ALA A 85 -44.22 2.64 9.15
C ALA A 85 -43.03 2.80 8.20
N HIS A 86 -41.81 2.82 8.74
CA HIS A 86 -40.57 2.88 7.95
C HIS A 86 -39.74 1.62 8.16
N VAL A 87 -39.13 1.12 7.07
CA VAL A 87 -38.17 0.02 7.09
C VAL A 87 -36.79 0.58 6.78
N ARG A 88 -35.81 0.21 7.61
CA ARG A 88 -34.42 0.57 7.36
C ARG A 88 -33.91 -0.25 6.18
N ARG A 89 -33.50 0.43 5.10
CA ARG A 89 -32.81 -0.26 4.01
C ARG A 89 -31.43 -0.66 4.50
N THR A 90 -31.19 -1.95 4.62
CA THR A 90 -29.80 -2.44 4.59
C THR A 90 -29.28 -2.20 3.18
N VAL A 91 -28.33 -1.28 3.01
CA VAL A 91 -27.48 -1.31 1.83
C VAL A 91 -26.87 -2.71 1.84
N ALA A 92 -27.13 -3.51 0.80
CA ALA A 92 -26.50 -4.82 0.66
C ALA A 92 -25.01 -4.64 0.92
N ASP A 93 -24.45 -5.50 1.78
CA ASP A 93 -23.05 -5.48 2.17
C ASP A 93 -22.21 -5.42 0.89
N ARG A 94 -21.72 -4.23 0.55
CA ARG A 94 -20.98 -4.06 -0.70
C ARG A 94 -19.64 -4.71 -0.43
N GLU A 95 -19.34 -5.80 -1.14
CA GLU A 95 -18.00 -6.40 -1.16
C GLU A 95 -16.96 -5.26 -1.30
N LEU A 96 -16.19 -5.00 -0.24
CA LEU A 96 -15.17 -3.96 -0.29
C LEU A 96 -14.07 -4.42 -1.22
N GLU A 97 -13.83 -3.67 -2.30
CA GLU A 97 -12.69 -3.89 -3.18
C GLU A 97 -11.52 -3.02 -2.70
N THR A 98 -10.45 -3.67 -2.22
CA THR A 98 -9.21 -3.02 -1.78
C THR A 98 -8.12 -3.23 -2.81
N TRP A 99 -7.48 -2.15 -3.23
CA TRP A 99 -6.35 -2.20 -4.15
C TRP A 99 -5.09 -1.63 -3.50
N LEU A 100 -3.98 -2.36 -3.60
CA LEU A 100 -2.67 -1.92 -3.15
C LEU A 100 -1.82 -1.51 -4.36
N ALA A 101 -1.18 -0.35 -4.31
CA ALA A 101 -0.01 -0.02 -5.13
C ALA A 101 1.20 -0.13 -4.20
N VAL A 102 2.04 -1.13 -4.43
CA VAL A 102 3.20 -1.42 -3.59
C VAL A 102 4.45 -1.11 -4.40
N ASP A 103 5.17 -0.08 -3.97
CA ASP A 103 6.50 0.23 -4.48
C ASP A 103 7.52 -0.68 -3.77
N LEU A 104 8.35 -1.36 -4.56
CA LEU A 104 9.47 -2.21 -4.14
C LEU A 104 10.70 -1.90 -5.02
N SER A 105 10.82 -0.64 -5.45
CA SER A 105 11.99 -0.13 -6.17
C SER A 105 13.26 -0.16 -5.31
N ALA A 106 14.42 -0.01 -5.95
CA ALA A 106 15.72 -0.14 -5.30
C ALA A 106 15.94 0.83 -4.12
N SER A 107 15.29 1.99 -4.10
CA SER A 107 15.38 2.93 -2.96
C SER A 107 14.88 2.32 -1.65
N LEU A 108 14.01 1.31 -1.71
CA LEU A 108 13.39 0.67 -0.56
C LEU A 108 14.21 -0.50 0.01
N ASP A 109 15.26 -0.94 -0.69
CA ASP A 109 16.27 -1.88 -0.18
C ASP A 109 17.31 -1.18 0.71
N PHE A 110 16.85 -0.26 1.54
CA PHE A 110 17.64 0.50 2.50
C PHE A 110 17.01 0.41 3.89
N GLY A 111 17.84 0.34 4.91
CA GLY A 111 17.41 0.44 6.30
C GLY A 111 18.58 0.66 7.23
N SER A 112 18.47 1.66 8.10
CA SER A 112 19.44 1.93 9.16
C SER A 112 18.94 1.55 10.55
N GLY A 113 17.64 1.23 10.64
CA GLY A 113 16.97 0.81 11.86
C GLY A 113 16.93 -0.71 12.02
N ARG A 114 15.86 -1.19 12.67
CA ARG A 114 15.64 -2.63 12.92
C ARG A 114 15.11 -3.40 11.70
N TRP A 115 14.57 -2.67 10.74
CA TRP A 115 13.88 -3.19 9.56
C TRP A 115 14.35 -2.43 8.33
N LEU A 116 14.37 -3.10 7.17
CA LEU A 116 14.51 -2.41 5.89
C LEU A 116 13.21 -1.66 5.58
N LYS A 117 13.27 -0.60 4.78
CA LYS A 117 12.06 0.08 4.28
C LYS A 117 11.16 -0.91 3.54
N ARG A 118 11.74 -1.78 2.72
CA ARG A 118 11.05 -2.89 2.05
C ARG A 118 10.26 -3.79 3.03
N ASP A 119 10.83 -4.13 4.18
CA ASP A 119 10.12 -4.94 5.18
C ASP A 119 8.91 -4.19 5.74
N VAL A 120 9.05 -2.89 6.02
CA VAL A 120 7.95 -2.03 6.51
C VAL A 120 6.89 -1.84 5.43
N VAL A 121 7.27 -1.74 4.15
CA VAL A 121 6.33 -1.70 3.02
C VAL A 121 5.49 -2.99 2.96
N VAL A 122 6.15 -4.16 3.00
CA VAL A 122 5.48 -5.47 3.01
C VAL A 122 4.59 -5.61 4.26
N ALA A 123 5.04 -5.12 5.41
CA ALA A 123 4.27 -5.12 6.65
C ALA A 123 3.02 -4.23 6.56
N GLY A 124 3.14 -3.05 5.97
CA GLY A 124 2.00 -2.16 5.68
C GLY A 124 0.98 -2.83 4.77
N ALA A 125 1.43 -3.47 3.68
CA ALA A 125 0.56 -4.25 2.80
C ALA A 125 -0.13 -5.41 3.53
N ALA A 126 0.61 -6.15 4.37
CA ALA A 126 0.08 -7.25 5.17
C ALA A 126 -0.97 -6.79 6.18
N ALA A 127 -0.75 -5.64 6.80
CA ALA A 127 -1.68 -5.08 7.77
C ALA A 127 -2.98 -4.57 7.14
N ILE A 128 -2.89 -3.84 6.02
CA ILE A 128 -4.08 -3.45 5.27
C ILE A 128 -4.84 -4.69 4.82
N THR A 129 -4.13 -5.69 4.30
CA THR A 129 -4.72 -6.97 3.92
C THR A 129 -5.46 -7.63 5.10
N HIS A 130 -4.84 -7.70 6.28
CA HIS A 130 -5.46 -8.25 7.49
C HIS A 130 -6.72 -7.49 7.90
N LEU A 131 -6.68 -6.16 7.79
CA LEU A 131 -7.81 -5.29 8.13
C LEU A 131 -8.97 -5.42 7.13
N THR A 132 -8.69 -5.73 5.85
CA THR A 132 -9.70 -5.76 4.78
C THR A 132 -10.20 -7.16 4.41
N VAL A 133 -9.45 -8.23 4.71
CA VAL A 133 -9.77 -9.60 4.28
C VAL A 133 -10.87 -10.24 5.16
N ARG A 134 -12.10 -9.75 5.03
CA ARG A 134 -13.31 -10.32 5.66
C ARG A 134 -14.31 -10.82 4.60
N GLY A 135 -15.35 -11.52 5.03
CA GLY A 135 -16.30 -12.22 4.14
C GLY A 135 -16.81 -11.34 2.99
N GLY A 136 -16.66 -11.81 1.76
CA GLY A 136 -17.05 -11.10 0.53
C GLY A 136 -16.01 -10.11 -0.03
N ASN A 137 -15.14 -9.52 0.80
CA ASN A 137 -14.18 -8.50 0.36
C ASN A 137 -13.13 -9.05 -0.62
N ARG A 138 -12.77 -8.23 -1.59
CA ARG A 138 -11.76 -8.52 -2.62
C ARG A 138 -10.52 -7.69 -2.36
N ILE A 139 -9.35 -8.30 -2.49
CA ILE A 139 -8.08 -7.59 -2.43
C ILE A 139 -7.22 -7.91 -3.64
N GLY A 140 -6.67 -6.87 -4.26
CA GLY A 140 -5.72 -6.95 -5.36
C GLY A 140 -4.55 -6.01 -5.16
N ALA A 141 -3.50 -6.17 -5.96
CA ALA A 141 -2.32 -5.33 -5.87
C ALA A 141 -1.71 -5.06 -7.26
N VAL A 142 -1.00 -3.94 -7.36
CA VAL A 142 -0.01 -3.69 -8.40
C VAL A 142 1.31 -3.46 -7.66
N VAL A 143 2.35 -4.15 -8.10
CA VAL A 143 3.68 -4.11 -7.51
C VAL A 143 4.63 -3.52 -8.53
N GLY A 144 5.38 -2.49 -8.16
CA GLY A 144 6.46 -1.95 -8.99
C GLY A 144 7.80 -2.25 -8.36
N SER A 145 8.75 -2.84 -9.09
CA SER A 145 10.03 -3.28 -8.52
C SER A 145 11.27 -2.55 -9.05
N GLY A 146 11.10 -1.45 -9.79
CA GLY A 146 12.19 -0.68 -10.40
C GLY A 146 12.11 -0.59 -11.92
N GLY A 147 12.98 0.21 -12.53
CA GLY A 147 13.00 0.53 -13.97
C GLY A 147 13.92 -0.34 -14.83
N ASP A 148 14.04 -0.01 -16.11
CA ASP A 148 15.06 -0.58 -17.00
C ASP A 148 16.43 0.06 -16.72
N ARG A 149 17.42 -0.81 -16.47
CA ARG A 149 18.90 -0.66 -16.35
C ARG A 149 19.51 0.68 -15.91
N PRO A 150 20.53 0.63 -15.02
CA PRO A 150 21.33 1.80 -14.66
C PRO A 150 22.11 2.36 -15.87
N ALA A 151 22.14 3.68 -15.96
CA ALA A 151 22.77 4.47 -17.03
C ALA A 151 24.32 4.46 -17.04
N SER A 152 24.99 3.56 -16.31
CA SER A 152 26.45 3.54 -16.28
C SER A 152 27.02 2.13 -16.15
N ARG A 153 27.32 1.51 -17.29
CA ARG A 153 28.35 0.48 -17.39
C ARG A 153 29.64 1.18 -17.76
N TRP A 154 30.57 1.33 -16.81
CA TRP A 154 31.94 1.82 -16.98
C TRP A 154 32.09 3.20 -17.67
N GLY A 155 32.07 4.28 -16.89
CA GLY A 155 32.75 5.55 -17.23
C GLY A 155 32.15 6.41 -18.36
N ARG A 156 31.02 6.04 -18.96
CA ARG A 156 30.28 6.91 -19.89
C ARG A 156 28.94 7.30 -19.27
N ARG A 157 28.71 8.61 -19.06
CA ARG A 157 27.38 9.18 -18.83
C ARG A 157 26.51 8.78 -20.02
N ALA A 158 25.69 7.74 -19.89
CA ALA A 158 24.62 7.53 -20.83
C ALA A 158 23.62 8.68 -20.65
N ALA A 159 23.06 9.18 -21.75
CA ALA A 159 21.99 10.17 -21.70
C ALA A 159 20.84 9.63 -20.83
N PRO A 160 20.13 10.48 -20.06
CA PRO A 160 18.99 10.03 -19.27
C PRO A 160 17.96 9.38 -20.19
N VAL A 161 17.86 8.06 -20.13
CA VAL A 161 16.79 7.32 -20.80
C VAL A 161 15.50 7.67 -20.06
N PRO A 162 14.43 8.08 -20.74
CA PRO A 162 13.14 8.29 -20.09
C PRO A 162 12.80 7.03 -19.31
N ALA A 163 12.50 7.16 -18.01
CA ALA A 163 12.07 6.05 -17.18
C ALA A 163 10.86 5.39 -17.87
N GLY A 164 11.08 4.22 -18.47
CA GLY A 164 9.99 3.39 -18.94
C GLY A 164 9.10 3.02 -17.74
N PRO A 165 7.84 2.60 -17.97
CA PRO A 165 7.07 1.98 -16.90
C PRO A 165 7.91 0.78 -16.46
N GLY A 166 8.46 0.85 -15.23
CA GLY A 166 9.34 -0.17 -14.72
C GLY A 166 8.69 -1.57 -14.70
N HIS A 167 9.35 -2.53 -14.07
CA HIS A 167 8.75 -3.85 -13.89
C HIS A 167 7.51 -3.76 -12.99
N LEU A 168 6.33 -3.64 -13.61
CA LEU A 168 5.03 -3.52 -12.97
C LEU A 168 4.28 -4.85 -13.09
N VAL A 169 3.99 -5.48 -11.96
CA VAL A 169 3.26 -6.75 -11.89
C VAL A 169 1.88 -6.50 -11.30
N ARG A 170 0.83 -6.99 -11.97
CA ARG A 170 -0.54 -6.91 -11.46
C ARG A 170 -1.00 -8.23 -10.88
N LEU A 171 -1.47 -8.17 -9.64
CA LEU A 171 -2.11 -9.27 -8.93
C LEU A 171 -3.64 -9.02 -8.92
N PRO A 172 -4.45 -9.93 -9.49
CA PRO A 172 -5.89 -9.71 -9.63
C PRO A 172 -6.59 -9.65 -8.27
N ALA A 173 -7.63 -8.81 -8.17
CA ALA A 173 -8.43 -8.73 -6.96
C ALA A 173 -9.27 -10.01 -6.77
N ARG A 174 -9.03 -10.71 -5.66
CA ARG A 174 -9.71 -11.98 -5.33
C ARG A 174 -10.19 -11.96 -3.88
N SER A 175 -11.23 -12.73 -3.60
CA SER A 175 -11.80 -12.86 -2.26
C SER A 175 -11.19 -14.05 -1.51
N GLY A 176 -11.14 -13.93 -0.18
CA GLY A 176 -10.75 -15.03 0.71
C GLY A 176 -9.30 -14.97 1.20
N ARG A 177 -9.08 -15.53 2.39
CA ARG A 177 -7.78 -15.48 3.09
C ARG A 177 -6.64 -16.15 2.31
N LYS A 178 -6.93 -17.26 1.62
CA LYS A 178 -5.92 -18.00 0.84
C LYS A 178 -5.37 -17.15 -0.31
N GLU A 179 -6.24 -16.47 -1.05
CA GLU A 179 -5.85 -15.60 -2.16
C GLU A 179 -5.09 -14.37 -1.65
N ALA A 180 -5.55 -13.77 -0.55
CA ALA A 180 -4.85 -12.67 0.10
C ALA A 180 -3.43 -13.07 0.57
N GLN A 181 -3.26 -14.27 1.14
CA GLN A 181 -1.95 -14.81 1.50
C GLN A 181 -1.08 -15.12 0.27
N GLY A 182 -1.67 -15.59 -0.83
CA GLY A 182 -0.97 -15.77 -2.11
C GLY A 182 -0.44 -14.44 -2.65
N MET A 183 -1.27 -13.40 -2.62
CA MET A 183 -0.90 -12.03 -3.01
C MET A 183 0.25 -11.49 -2.15
N LEU A 184 0.18 -11.61 -0.82
CA LEU A 184 1.25 -11.15 0.07
C LEU A 184 2.57 -11.89 -0.15
N ARG A 185 2.52 -13.20 -0.43
CA ARG A 185 3.72 -13.98 -0.80
C ARG A 185 4.32 -13.49 -2.12
N ALA A 186 3.49 -13.21 -3.12
CA ALA A 186 3.97 -12.65 -4.39
C ALA A 186 4.61 -11.27 -4.21
N ILE A 187 4.01 -10.39 -3.40
CA ILE A 187 4.59 -9.09 -3.04
C ILE A 187 5.95 -9.27 -2.36
N ALA A 188 6.02 -10.08 -1.29
CA ALA A 188 7.25 -10.28 -0.53
C ALA A 188 8.38 -10.90 -1.38
N GLY A 189 8.04 -11.83 -2.29
CA GLY A 189 8.98 -12.49 -3.19
C GLY A 189 9.36 -11.69 -4.44
N THR A 190 8.84 -10.48 -4.65
CA THR A 190 9.13 -9.70 -5.86
C THR A 190 10.59 -9.24 -5.87
N PRO A 191 11.46 -9.67 -6.79
CA PRO A 191 12.87 -9.28 -6.77
C PRO A 191 13.03 -7.78 -7.03
N THR A 192 13.96 -7.14 -6.32
CA THR A 192 14.34 -5.74 -6.58
C THR A 192 15.08 -5.66 -7.91
N GLN A 193 14.69 -4.70 -8.74
CA GLN A 193 15.37 -4.39 -10.00
C GLN A 193 16.16 -3.08 -9.85
N PRO A 194 17.39 -3.01 -10.38
CA PRO A 194 18.14 -1.76 -10.43
C PRO A 194 17.39 -0.67 -11.22
N GLY A 195 17.57 0.59 -10.82
CA GLY A 195 17.01 1.74 -11.52
C GLY A 195 15.74 2.29 -10.88
N ARG A 196 15.38 3.50 -11.31
CA ARG A 196 14.30 4.29 -10.71
C ARG A 196 12.92 3.75 -11.08
N GLY A 197 12.07 3.55 -10.08
CA GLY A 197 10.66 3.22 -10.30
C GLY A 197 9.84 4.44 -10.74
N ASP A 198 8.75 4.21 -11.46
CA ASP A 198 7.76 5.25 -11.78
C ASP A 198 6.52 5.08 -10.88
N LEU A 199 6.50 5.84 -9.78
CA LEU A 199 5.37 5.84 -8.84
C LEU A 199 4.08 6.37 -9.51
N GLY A 200 4.19 7.27 -10.46
CA GLY A 200 3.05 7.78 -11.22
C GLY A 200 2.39 6.68 -12.06
N ALA A 201 3.20 5.93 -12.81
CA ALA A 201 2.75 4.78 -13.59
C ALA A 201 2.17 3.67 -12.70
N LEU A 202 2.80 3.39 -11.54
CA LEU A 202 2.30 2.43 -10.56
C LEU A 202 0.89 2.81 -10.08
N VAL A 203 0.67 4.08 -9.72
CA VAL A 203 -0.66 4.58 -9.31
C VAL A 203 -1.65 4.58 -10.47
N ASP A 204 -1.23 4.92 -11.69
CA ASP A 204 -2.10 4.91 -12.86
C ASP A 204 -2.56 3.51 -13.28
N MET A 205 -1.79 2.47 -12.96
CA MET A 205 -2.22 1.08 -13.12
C MET A 205 -3.40 0.71 -12.21
N LEU A 206 -3.58 1.40 -11.08
CA LEU A 206 -4.79 1.25 -10.26
C LEU A 206 -6.00 1.93 -10.90
N ASN A 207 -5.79 3.01 -11.67
CA ASN A 207 -6.86 3.69 -12.39
C ASN A 207 -7.42 2.88 -13.57
N ARG A 208 -6.80 1.75 -13.98
CA ARG A 208 -7.15 0.98 -15.19
C ARG A 208 -7.25 -0.55 -14.96
N PRO A 209 -8.29 -1.23 -15.49
CA PRO A 209 -9.56 -0.66 -15.94
C PRO A 209 -10.31 -0.03 -14.74
N PRO A 210 -11.29 0.85 -14.99
CA PRO A 210 -12.11 1.43 -13.92
C PRO A 210 -12.75 0.35 -13.06
N ARG A 211 -12.64 0.49 -11.73
CA ARG A 211 -13.14 -0.49 -10.75
C ARG A 211 -14.35 0.06 -9.99
N ARG A 212 -14.94 -0.81 -9.17
CA ARG A 212 -15.95 -0.39 -8.18
C ARG A 212 -15.30 0.56 -7.18
N ARG A 213 -16.09 1.49 -6.64
CA ARG A 213 -15.63 2.36 -5.55
C ARG A 213 -15.21 1.48 -4.36
N GLY A 214 -14.06 1.80 -3.79
CA GLY A 214 -13.45 1.03 -2.71
C GLY A 214 -12.25 1.77 -2.13
N VAL A 215 -11.34 1.04 -1.49
CA VAL A 215 -10.13 1.60 -0.90
C VAL A 215 -8.96 1.41 -1.85
N ALA A 216 -8.18 2.45 -2.06
CA ALA A 216 -6.89 2.34 -2.74
C ALA A 216 -5.77 2.77 -1.79
N VAL A 217 -4.80 1.89 -1.58
CA VAL A 217 -3.66 2.15 -0.71
C VAL A 217 -2.39 2.19 -1.53
N VAL A 218 -1.61 3.25 -1.40
CA VAL A 218 -0.31 3.40 -2.06
C VAL A 218 0.77 3.35 -0.99
N VAL A 219 1.70 2.40 -1.09
CA VAL A 219 2.79 2.19 -0.13
C VAL A 219 4.11 2.44 -0.85
N SER A 220 4.83 3.50 -0.47
CA SER A 220 6.09 3.95 -1.07
C SER A 220 6.84 4.88 -0.10
N ASP A 221 8.09 5.24 -0.39
CA ASP A 221 8.80 6.32 0.32
C ASP A 221 8.44 7.73 -0.19
N PHE A 222 7.72 7.81 -1.33
CA PHE A 222 7.27 9.04 -2.01
C PHE A 222 8.41 10.02 -2.33
N LEU A 223 9.65 9.54 -2.46
CA LEU A 223 10.81 10.40 -2.74
C LEU A 223 10.82 10.93 -4.19
N ALA A 224 10.05 10.29 -5.08
CA ALA A 224 9.82 10.79 -6.42
C ALA A 224 9.09 12.15 -6.41
N PRO A 225 9.37 13.07 -7.36
CA PRO A 225 8.77 14.41 -7.35
C PRO A 225 7.24 14.37 -7.35
N PRO A 226 6.54 15.20 -6.56
CA PRO A 226 5.08 15.20 -6.49
C PRO A 226 4.38 15.36 -7.85
N ALA A 227 5.00 16.05 -8.80
CA ALA A 227 4.49 16.19 -10.16
C ALA A 227 4.23 14.84 -10.86
N GLN A 228 4.98 13.79 -10.51
CA GLN A 228 4.87 12.46 -11.11
C GLN A 228 3.64 11.69 -10.63
N TRP A 229 3.31 11.76 -9.33
CA TRP A 229 2.29 10.90 -8.71
C TRP A 229 1.05 11.65 -8.21
N ALA A 230 1.09 12.97 -7.99
CA ALA A 230 -0.02 13.71 -7.41
C ALA A 230 -1.25 13.80 -8.35
N ARG A 231 -1.04 13.86 -9.67
CA ARG A 231 -2.15 13.82 -10.64
C ARG A 231 -2.80 12.43 -10.70
N PRO A 232 -2.04 11.31 -10.86
CA PRO A 232 -2.60 9.96 -10.73
C PRO A 232 -3.36 9.71 -9.43
N LEU A 233 -2.85 10.18 -8.28
CA LEU A 233 -3.53 10.08 -6.98
C LEU A 233 -4.85 10.84 -6.94
N ARG A 234 -4.89 12.08 -7.45
CA ARG A 234 -6.13 12.87 -7.55
C ARG A 234 -7.19 12.15 -8.38
N LYS A 235 -6.79 11.58 -9.52
CA LYS A 235 -7.66 10.79 -10.38
C LYS A 235 -8.20 9.56 -9.65
N LEU A 236 -7.35 8.88 -8.88
CA LEU A 236 -7.74 7.73 -8.06
C LEU A 236 -8.75 8.14 -6.97
N ARG A 237 -8.54 9.30 -6.33
CA ARG A 237 -9.41 9.84 -5.28
C ARG A 237 -10.84 10.16 -5.74
N VAL A 238 -11.04 10.43 -7.03
CA VAL A 238 -12.40 10.68 -7.59
C VAL A 238 -13.34 9.50 -7.32
N ARG A 239 -12.82 8.27 -7.38
CA ARG A 239 -13.63 7.04 -7.24
C ARG A 239 -13.30 6.26 -5.99
N HIS A 240 -12.08 6.36 -5.50
CA HIS A 240 -11.59 5.57 -4.38
C HIS A 240 -11.31 6.46 -3.19
N ASP A 241 -11.46 5.87 -2.04
CA ASP A 241 -10.92 6.43 -0.84
C ASP A 241 -9.43 6.06 -0.76
N VAL A 242 -8.56 7.07 -0.72
CA VAL A 242 -7.12 6.89 -0.94
C VAL A 242 -6.35 7.03 0.37
N LEU A 243 -5.50 6.05 0.67
CA LEU A 243 -4.53 6.06 1.75
C LEU A 243 -3.11 5.98 1.18
N ALA A 244 -2.28 6.98 1.46
CA ALA A 244 -0.85 6.96 1.19
C ALA A 244 -0.11 6.55 2.47
N ILE A 245 0.60 5.42 2.41
CA ILE A 245 1.49 4.94 3.45
C ILE A 245 2.92 5.27 3.02
N GLU A 246 3.48 6.29 3.65
CA GLU A 246 4.84 6.76 3.45
C GLU A 246 5.79 6.02 4.39
N VAL A 247 6.81 5.35 3.84
CA VAL A 247 7.85 4.67 4.62
C VAL A 247 9.12 5.51 4.65
N VAL A 248 9.64 5.76 5.85
CA VAL A 248 10.80 6.65 6.08
C VAL A 248 11.84 5.97 6.95
N ASP A 249 13.10 6.13 6.58
CA ASP A 249 14.24 5.75 7.41
C ASP A 249 14.83 6.97 8.13
N PRO A 250 15.32 6.88 9.39
CA PRO A 250 15.90 8.04 10.08
C PRO A 250 17.11 8.62 9.35
N ARG A 251 17.86 7.85 8.57
CA ARG A 251 19.02 8.36 7.82
C ARG A 251 18.64 9.19 6.58
N GLU A 252 17.38 9.17 6.18
CA GLU A 252 16.83 10.13 5.21
C GLU A 252 16.48 11.47 5.85
N LEU A 253 16.39 11.52 7.18
CA LEU A 253 16.04 12.73 7.93
C LEU A 253 17.28 13.45 8.43
N GLU A 254 18.29 12.69 8.85
CA GLU A 254 19.51 13.22 9.43
C GLU A 254 20.74 12.37 9.11
N LEU A 255 21.85 13.05 8.83
CA LEU A 255 23.16 12.42 8.70
C LEU A 255 23.77 12.22 10.10
N PRO A 256 24.30 11.03 10.41
CA PRO A 256 25.01 10.80 11.68
C PRO A 256 26.38 11.47 11.67
N ASP A 257 26.94 11.78 12.84
CA ASP A 257 28.29 12.32 12.96
C ASP A 257 29.31 11.16 13.05
N VAL A 258 29.72 10.60 11.91
CA VAL A 258 30.61 9.42 11.84
C VAL A 258 31.83 9.63 10.96
N GLY A 259 32.16 10.88 10.61
CA GLY A 259 33.26 11.19 9.71
C GLY A 259 32.88 11.00 8.23
N VAL A 260 33.71 10.29 7.48
CA VAL A 260 33.48 10.04 6.05
C VAL A 260 32.60 8.80 5.91
N LEU A 261 31.40 8.98 5.35
CA LEU A 261 30.47 7.88 5.10
C LEU A 261 30.40 7.61 3.60
N PRO A 262 30.79 6.41 3.12
CA PRO A 262 30.49 6.00 1.76
C PRO A 262 28.99 5.71 1.65
N VAL A 263 28.32 6.39 0.72
CA VAL A 263 26.90 6.24 0.41
C VAL A 263 26.78 5.72 -1.01
N VAL A 264 25.98 4.68 -1.22
CA VAL A 264 25.65 4.18 -2.55
C VAL A 264 24.31 4.77 -2.96
N ASP A 265 24.25 5.39 -4.14
CA ASP A 265 22.98 5.76 -4.75
C ASP A 265 22.25 4.47 -5.20
N PRO A 266 21.08 4.14 -4.64
CA PRO A 266 20.34 2.93 -4.99
C PRO A 266 19.80 2.94 -6.44
N GLU A 267 19.70 4.11 -7.08
CA GLU A 267 19.21 4.23 -8.45
C GLU A 267 20.33 3.98 -9.49
N THR A 268 21.53 4.48 -9.23
CA THR A 268 22.67 4.44 -10.18
C THR A 268 23.74 3.42 -9.80
N GLY A 269 23.85 3.07 -8.51
CA GLY A 269 24.94 2.28 -7.95
C GLY A 269 26.24 3.07 -7.74
N GLU A 270 26.23 4.39 -7.93
CA GLU A 270 27.41 5.23 -7.72
C GLU A 270 27.76 5.36 -6.23
N LEU A 271 29.05 5.34 -5.93
CA LEU A 271 29.60 5.55 -4.60
C LEU A 271 29.92 7.04 -4.41
N HIS A 272 29.36 7.63 -3.36
CA HIS A 272 29.64 9.00 -2.94
C HIS A 272 30.24 9.00 -1.54
N GLU A 273 31.34 9.72 -1.35
CA GLU A 273 31.89 9.97 -0.02
C GLU A 273 31.25 11.24 0.57
N VAL A 274 30.53 11.07 1.67
CA VAL A 274 29.85 12.17 2.36
C VAL A 274 30.61 12.51 3.63
N GLN A 275 31.09 13.75 3.74
CA GLN A 275 31.76 14.27 4.93
C GLN A 275 30.75 14.60 6.03
N THR A 276 30.24 13.58 6.70
CA THR A 276 29.18 13.73 7.72
C THR A 276 29.63 14.44 8.99
N ALA A 277 30.94 14.60 9.21
CA ALA A 277 31.50 15.38 10.31
C ALA A 277 31.23 16.89 10.23
N ASP A 278 30.92 17.43 9.04
CA ASP A 278 30.61 18.86 8.88
C ASP A 278 29.21 19.21 9.44
N PRO A 279 29.10 20.00 10.52
CA PRO A 279 27.80 20.39 11.08
C PRO A 279 26.97 21.29 10.14
N SER A 280 27.61 22.00 9.21
CA SER A 280 26.92 22.80 8.19
C SER A 280 26.24 21.89 7.17
N LEU A 281 26.93 20.85 6.69
CA LEU A 281 26.34 19.82 5.83
C LEU A 281 25.15 19.13 6.52
N ARG A 282 25.31 18.68 7.78
CA ARG A 282 24.21 18.01 8.52
C ARG A 282 22.97 18.91 8.65
N ARG A 283 23.16 20.19 8.96
CA ARG A 283 22.06 21.17 9.05
C ARG A 283 21.36 21.39 7.72
N ARG A 284 22.12 21.57 6.62
CA ARG A 284 21.54 21.73 5.28
C ARG A 284 20.78 20.48 4.83
N TYR A 285 21.33 19.30 5.11
CA TYR A 285 20.68 18.02 4.81
C TYR A 285 19.35 17.88 5.55
N ALA A 286 19.34 18.10 6.87
CA ALA A 286 18.13 18.02 7.68
C ALA A 286 17.06 19.05 7.24
N ALA A 287 17.48 20.28 6.89
CA ALA A 287 16.58 21.30 6.36
C ALA A 287 15.99 20.91 5.00
N ALA A 288 16.79 20.36 4.09
CA ALA A 288 16.33 19.86 2.80
C ALA A 288 15.36 18.68 2.96
N ALA A 289 15.67 17.72 3.82
CA ALA A 289 14.80 16.59 4.13
C ALA A 289 13.45 17.04 4.72
N ALA A 290 13.47 18.03 5.63
CA ALA A 290 12.25 18.61 6.19
C ALA A 290 11.40 19.33 5.13
N ALA A 291 12.04 20.09 4.22
CA ALA A 291 11.36 20.78 3.13
C ALA A 291 10.72 19.79 2.15
N GLN A 292 11.47 18.78 1.70
CA GLN A 292 10.96 17.72 0.82
C GLN A 292 9.77 16.99 1.46
N ARG A 293 9.84 16.70 2.76
CA ARG A 293 8.75 16.02 3.46
C ARG A 293 7.51 16.90 3.61
N ALA A 294 7.69 18.20 3.84
CA ALA A 294 6.59 19.15 3.87
C ALA A 294 5.90 19.23 2.49
N GLU A 295 6.68 19.21 1.41
CA GLU A 295 6.18 19.18 0.03
C GLU A 295 5.35 17.91 -0.24
N ILE A 296 5.88 16.73 0.12
CA ILE A 296 5.16 15.44 -0.01
C ILE A 296 3.84 15.48 0.77
N SER A 297 3.88 15.90 2.03
CA SER A 297 2.67 15.99 2.87
C SER A 297 1.64 16.98 2.30
N ALA A 298 2.10 18.12 1.78
CA ALA A 298 1.23 19.10 1.14
C ALA A 298 0.60 18.54 -0.14
N ALA A 299 1.37 17.87 -0.99
CA ALA A 299 0.89 17.27 -2.22
C ALA A 299 -0.09 16.11 -1.96
N LEU A 300 0.16 15.25 -0.97
CA LEU A 300 -0.77 14.19 -0.56
C LEU A 300 -2.09 14.77 -0.04
N ARG A 301 -2.02 15.82 0.80
CA ARG A 301 -3.21 16.52 1.31
C ARG A 301 -3.99 17.18 0.18
N ALA A 302 -3.31 17.85 -0.74
CA ALA A 302 -3.94 18.47 -1.92
C ALA A 302 -4.53 17.43 -2.88
N ALA A 303 -3.95 16.22 -2.94
CA ALA A 303 -4.53 15.10 -3.66
C ALA A 303 -5.72 14.45 -2.93
N GLY A 304 -5.98 14.86 -1.68
CA GLY A 304 -7.00 14.29 -0.84
C GLY A 304 -6.67 12.87 -0.34
N ALA A 305 -5.40 12.47 -0.34
CA ALA A 305 -5.02 11.19 0.25
C ALA A 305 -4.95 11.33 1.77
N ALA A 306 -5.50 10.37 2.49
CA ALA A 306 -5.14 10.16 3.89
C ALA A 306 -3.66 9.78 3.94
N HIS A 307 -2.90 10.31 4.90
CA HIS A 307 -1.43 10.13 4.96
C HIS A 307 -1.03 9.45 6.26
N LEU A 308 -0.48 8.24 6.16
CA LEU A 308 0.13 7.48 7.25
C LEU A 308 1.63 7.44 7.01
N ARG A 309 2.43 7.88 7.98
CA ARG A 309 3.89 7.75 7.92
C ARG A 309 4.36 6.65 8.86
N LEU A 310 5.11 5.70 8.32
CA LEU A 310 5.75 4.61 9.06
C LEU A 310 7.26 4.81 9.06
N ARG A 311 7.89 4.62 10.22
CA ARG A 311 9.35 4.73 10.34
C ARG A 311 10.00 3.38 10.63
N THR A 312 11.17 3.14 10.04
CA THR A 312 11.95 1.91 10.22
C THR A 312 12.56 1.75 11.63
N ASP A 313 12.71 2.86 12.37
CA ASP A 313 13.28 2.92 13.71
C ASP A 313 12.25 2.91 14.85
N ARG A 314 10.94 2.92 14.53
CA ARG A 314 9.85 2.96 15.50
C ARG A 314 8.97 1.72 15.44
N ASP A 315 8.05 1.61 16.39
CA ASP A 315 6.97 0.62 16.36
C ASP A 315 5.93 1.04 15.32
N TRP A 316 6.23 0.79 14.04
CA TRP A 316 5.37 1.11 12.91
C TRP A 316 3.96 0.52 13.04
N LEU A 317 3.81 -0.59 13.78
CA LEU A 317 2.52 -1.23 14.01
C LEU A 317 1.66 -0.41 14.98
N LEU A 318 2.27 0.17 16.02
CA LEU A 318 1.59 1.11 16.91
C LEU A 318 1.19 2.40 16.18
N ASP A 319 2.05 2.92 15.31
CA ASP A 319 1.76 4.12 14.52
C ASP A 319 0.55 3.89 13.59
N MET A 320 0.48 2.73 12.94
CA MET A 320 -0.68 2.34 12.14
C MET A 320 -1.95 2.18 12.97
N VAL A 321 -1.87 1.55 14.15
CA VAL A 321 -3.01 1.43 15.08
C VAL A 321 -3.53 2.82 15.47
N ARG A 322 -2.63 3.73 15.86
CA ARG A 322 -2.98 5.10 16.26
C ARG A 322 -3.66 5.84 15.11
N PHE A 323 -3.14 5.69 13.90
CA PHE A 323 -3.73 6.28 12.71
C PHE A 323 -5.14 5.74 12.44
N VAL A 324 -5.32 4.43 12.49
CA VAL A 324 -6.63 3.77 12.33
C VAL A 324 -7.62 4.24 13.40
N ALA A 325 -7.18 4.34 14.66
CA ALA A 325 -8.01 4.87 15.75
C ALA A 325 -8.39 6.34 15.52
N ALA A 326 -7.45 7.19 15.08
CA ALA A 326 -7.71 8.61 14.82
C ALA A 326 -8.72 8.82 13.66
N GLN A 327 -8.58 8.06 12.58
CA GLN A 327 -9.52 8.10 11.45
C GLN A 327 -10.95 7.76 11.87
N ARG A 328 -11.10 6.79 12.78
CA ARG A 328 -12.39 6.39 13.33
C ARG A 328 -13.10 7.55 14.05
N HIS A 329 -12.38 8.26 14.92
CA HIS A 329 -12.92 9.39 15.69
C HIS A 329 -13.31 10.57 14.79
N ALA A 330 -12.54 10.84 13.72
CA ALA A 330 -12.84 11.91 12.78
C ALA A 330 -14.17 11.66 12.05
N ARG A 331 -14.50 10.41 11.71
CA ARG A 331 -15.76 10.06 11.02
C ARG A 331 -16.97 10.16 11.94
N THR A 332 -16.87 9.66 13.18
CA THR A 332 -17.99 9.72 14.14
C THR A 332 -18.42 11.16 14.45
N ARG A 333 -17.48 12.11 14.49
CA ARG A 333 -17.77 13.54 14.71
C ARG A 333 -18.31 14.28 13.47
N GLY A 334 -18.00 13.77 12.27
CA GLY A 334 -18.50 14.36 11.01
C GLY A 334 -19.98 14.06 10.75
N THR A 335 -20.52 12.97 11.31
CA THR A 335 -21.94 12.57 11.15
C THR A 335 -22.89 13.32 12.10
N THR A 336 -22.38 14.19 12.98
CA THR A 336 -23.19 14.92 14.00
C THR A 336 -23.43 16.39 13.65
N ARG A 337 -23.24 16.81 12.39
CA ARG A 337 -23.56 18.16 11.90
C ARG A 337 -24.46 18.10 10.69
#